data_AF-A0A4U0SRJ5-F1
#
_entry.id   AF-A0A4U0SRJ5-F1
#
_cell.length_a   1.000
_cell.length_b   1.000
_cell.length_c   1.000
_cell.angle_alpha   90.00
_cell.angle_beta   90.00
_cell.angle_gamma   90.00
#
_symmetry.space_group_name_H-M   'P 1'
#
loop_
_entity.id
_entity.type
_entity.pdbx_description
1 polymer ?
#
loop_
_entity_poly.entity_id
_entity_poly.type
_entity_poly.pdbx_seq_one_letter_code
_entity_poly.pdbx_strand_id
1 'polypeptide(L)'
;MARLLAEQQLADWGWPRGGEATQDAVLIVAELAANAIQHGRIRGRDFRLVLILGSDGHLRIEVTDARADRLPQLAHAGPAGEAGRGLLIVTALAGRWGVDHCPAPPARKTVWAELAPPAAVVIGGAST
;
A
#
# COMPACT_ATOMS: atom_id res chain seq x y z
N MET A 1 -1.20 -0.91 13.90
CA MET A 1 -2.25 -1.95 13.69
C MET A 1 -2.35 -2.41 12.23
N ALA A 2 -2.45 -1.50 11.25
CA ALA A 2 -2.57 -1.85 9.82
C ALA A 2 -1.47 -2.83 9.30
N ARG A 3 -0.21 -2.60 9.69
CA ARG A 3 0.93 -3.47 9.37
C ARG A 3 0.74 -4.94 9.77
N LEU A 4 0.30 -5.18 11.02
CA LEU A 4 0.12 -6.55 11.54
C LEU A 4 -1.03 -7.27 10.84
N LEU A 5 -2.13 -6.55 10.55
CA LEU A 5 -3.27 -7.11 9.84
C LEU A 5 -2.92 -7.44 8.38
N ALA A 6 -2.14 -6.58 7.72
CA ALA A 6 -1.65 -6.85 6.37
C ALA A 6 -0.70 -8.06 6.35
N GLU A 7 0.26 -8.13 7.27
CA GLU A 7 1.18 -9.26 7.36
C GLU A 7 0.44 -10.59 7.62
N GLN A 8 -0.56 -10.58 8.51
CA GLN A 8 -1.39 -11.76 8.75
C GLN A 8 -2.19 -12.15 7.50
N GLN A 9 -2.84 -11.19 6.85
CA GLN A 9 -3.64 -11.46 5.64
C GLN A 9 -2.80 -12.02 4.50
N LEU A 10 -1.58 -11.50 4.31
CA LEU A 10 -0.64 -11.99 3.30
C LEU A 10 -0.19 -13.42 3.61
N ALA A 11 0.09 -13.72 4.89
CA ALA A 11 0.40 -15.09 5.31
C ALA A 11 -0.76 -16.05 5.04
N ASP A 12 -2.00 -15.63 5.29
CA ASP A 12 -3.20 -16.42 4.99
C ASP A 12 -3.39 -16.66 3.48
N TRP A 13 -2.85 -15.77 2.64
CA TRP A 13 -2.78 -15.94 1.18
C TRP A 13 -1.52 -16.66 0.69
N GLY A 14 -0.72 -17.23 1.61
CA GLY A 14 0.45 -18.04 1.27
C GLY A 14 1.73 -17.24 0.98
N TRP A 15 1.75 -15.93 1.28
CA TRP A 15 2.98 -15.15 1.17
C TRP A 15 3.91 -15.48 2.36
N PRO A 16 5.21 -15.75 2.13
CA PRO A 16 6.14 -16.10 3.20
C PRO A 16 6.27 -14.95 4.21
N ARG A 17 6.08 -15.27 5.50
CA ARG A 17 6.40 -14.31 6.58
C ARG A 17 7.88 -13.96 6.53
N GLY A 18 8.20 -12.68 6.56
CA GLY A 18 9.57 -12.18 6.46
C GLY A 18 10.19 -12.27 5.05
N GLY A 19 9.45 -12.71 4.02
CA GLY A 19 9.89 -12.59 2.64
C GLY A 19 9.91 -11.13 2.18
N GLU A 20 10.81 -10.80 1.26
CA GLU A 20 11.00 -9.42 0.75
C GLU A 20 9.68 -8.80 0.26
N ALA A 21 8.94 -9.51 -0.59
CA ALA A 21 7.65 -9.04 -1.09
C ALA A 21 6.61 -8.79 0.04
N THR A 22 6.61 -9.61 1.10
CA THR A 22 5.74 -9.39 2.27
C THR A 22 6.16 -8.14 3.04
N GLN A 23 7.47 -7.93 3.20
CA GLN A 23 8.02 -6.75 3.88
C GLN A 23 7.70 -5.46 3.10
N ASP A 24 7.83 -5.50 1.78
CA ASP A 24 7.50 -4.39 0.89
C ASP A 24 6.01 -4.04 0.95
N ALA A 25 5.13 -5.05 0.85
CA ALA A 25 3.70 -4.86 0.95
C ALA A 25 3.29 -4.23 2.29
N VAL A 26 3.87 -4.73 3.37
CA VAL A 26 3.64 -4.22 4.73
C VAL A 26 4.12 -2.77 4.88
N LEU A 27 5.24 -2.43 4.27
CA LEU A 27 5.78 -1.07 4.30
C LEU A 27 4.91 -0.12 3.46
N ILE A 28 4.48 -0.53 2.27
CA ILE A 28 3.51 0.23 1.45
C ILE A 28 2.23 0.48 2.24
N VAL A 29 1.66 -0.54 2.90
CA VAL A 29 0.47 -0.38 3.75
C VAL A 29 0.71 0.63 4.86
N ALA A 30 1.86 0.58 5.52
CA ALA A 30 2.19 1.50 6.60
C ALA A 30 2.25 2.95 6.11
N GLU A 31 2.91 3.20 4.98
CA GLU A 31 3.05 4.54 4.42
C GLU A 31 1.72 5.10 3.88
N LEU A 32 0.92 4.28 3.19
CA LEU A 32 -0.39 4.71 2.70
C LEU A 32 -1.37 4.98 3.86
N ALA A 33 -1.36 4.13 4.90
CA ALA A 33 -2.18 4.36 6.09
C ALA A 33 -1.74 5.61 6.86
N ALA A 34 -0.42 5.84 7.01
CA ALA A 34 0.11 7.04 7.63
C ALA A 34 -0.32 8.30 6.86
N ASN A 35 -0.22 8.29 5.53
CA ASN A 35 -0.71 9.36 4.67
C ASN A 35 -2.21 9.62 4.86
N ALA A 36 -3.05 8.58 4.93
CA ALA A 36 -4.48 8.74 5.17
C ALA A 36 -4.80 9.30 6.56
N ILE A 37 -4.06 8.90 7.59
CA ILE A 37 -4.22 9.41 8.96
C ILE A 37 -3.79 10.88 9.07
N GLN A 38 -2.66 11.23 8.47
CA GLN A 38 -2.07 12.58 8.56
C GLN A 38 -2.78 13.59 7.64
N HIS A 39 -3.19 13.16 6.45
CA HIS A 39 -3.66 14.05 5.39
C HIS A 39 -5.10 13.77 4.95
N GLY A 40 -5.63 12.58 5.18
CA GLY A 40 -7.00 12.17 4.81
C GLY A 40 -8.05 12.41 5.91
N ARG A 41 -7.64 12.86 7.10
CA ARG A 41 -8.54 12.98 8.25
C ARG A 41 -9.55 14.11 8.08
N ILE A 42 -10.83 13.72 8.11
CA ILE A 42 -12.00 14.58 8.33
C ILE A 42 -12.62 14.10 9.64
N ARG A 43 -13.01 15.01 10.54
CA ARG A 43 -13.59 14.63 11.84
C ARG A 43 -14.82 13.73 11.63
N GLY A 44 -14.84 12.60 12.35
CA GLY A 44 -15.92 11.61 12.27
C GLY A 44 -15.88 10.69 11.04
N ARG A 45 -14.78 10.65 10.28
CA ARG A 45 -14.64 9.77 9.12
C ARG A 45 -13.33 9.00 9.14
N ASP A 46 -13.44 7.69 9.03
CA ASP A 46 -12.31 6.77 8.92
C ASP A 46 -11.85 6.61 7.46
N PHE A 47 -10.63 6.09 7.31
CA PHE A 47 -10.13 5.58 6.04
C PHE A 47 -10.39 4.08 5.93
N ARG A 48 -10.43 3.57 4.70
CA ARG A 48 -10.57 2.14 4.40
C ARG A 48 -9.28 1.63 3.81
N LEU A 49 -8.78 0.49 4.31
CA LEU A 49 -7.70 -0.28 3.70
C LEU A 49 -8.31 -1.52 3.04
N VAL A 50 -7.98 -1.77 1.78
CA VAL A 50 -8.36 -2.99 1.05
C VAL A 50 -7.10 -3.62 0.48
N LEU A 51 -6.98 -4.93 0.65
CA LEU A 51 -5.96 -5.75 -0.01
C LEU A 51 -6.70 -6.65 -1.00
N ILE A 52 -6.20 -6.72 -2.24
CA ILE A 52 -6.78 -7.54 -3.30
C ILE A 52 -5.64 -8.37 -3.89
N LEU A 53 -5.76 -9.68 -3.83
CA LEU A 53 -4.84 -10.59 -4.50
C LEU A 53 -5.43 -11.02 -5.85
N GLY A 54 -4.79 -10.60 -6.94
CA GLY A 54 -5.15 -10.97 -8.29
C GLY A 54 -4.89 -12.45 -8.57
N SER A 55 -5.58 -13.01 -9.56
CA SER A 55 -5.37 -14.40 -10.01
C SER A 55 -3.97 -14.65 -10.59
N ASP A 56 -3.29 -13.58 -11.02
CA ASP A 56 -1.90 -13.55 -11.48
C ASP A 56 -0.89 -13.41 -10.32
N GLY A 57 -1.35 -13.37 -9.07
CA GLY A 57 -0.53 -13.24 -7.88
C GLY A 57 -0.14 -11.80 -7.54
N HIS A 58 -0.52 -10.81 -8.36
CA HIS A 58 -0.25 -9.42 -8.04
C HIS A 58 -1.10 -8.96 -6.85
N LEU A 59 -0.45 -8.28 -5.90
CA LEU A 59 -1.11 -7.69 -4.75
C LEU A 59 -1.43 -6.23 -5.05
N ARG A 60 -2.72 -5.87 -4.97
CA ARG A 60 -3.18 -4.49 -5.00
C ARG A 60 -3.56 -4.03 -3.59
N ILE A 61 -2.97 -2.92 -3.17
CA ILE A 61 -3.18 -2.28 -1.87
C ILE A 61 -3.90 -0.97 -2.13
N GLU A 62 -5.08 -0.78 -1.53
CA GLU A 62 -5.88 0.42 -1.70
C GLU A 62 -6.17 1.08 -0.34
N VAL A 63 -5.98 2.39 -0.27
CA VAL A 63 -6.36 3.21 0.88
C VAL A 63 -7.30 4.32 0.45
N THR A 64 -8.55 4.24 0.89
CA THR A 64 -9.58 5.24 0.60
C THR A 64 -9.82 6.16 1.79
N ASP A 65 -9.72 7.47 1.60
CA ASP A 65 -10.06 8.48 2.62
C ASP A 65 -11.10 9.50 2.12
N ALA A 66 -11.69 10.24 3.05
CA ALA A 66 -12.79 11.15 2.78
C ALA A 66 -12.35 12.53 2.24
N ARG A 67 -11.04 12.80 2.15
CA ARG A 67 -10.49 14.10 1.78
C ARG A 67 -10.06 14.13 0.32
N ALA A 68 -11.05 14.14 -0.57
CA ALA A 68 -10.89 14.04 -2.02
C ALA A 68 -10.14 15.23 -2.65
N ASP A 69 -10.09 16.38 -1.98
CA ASP A 69 -9.46 17.63 -2.41
C ASP A 69 -7.93 17.65 -2.21
N ARG A 70 -7.37 16.74 -1.40
CA ARG A 70 -5.94 16.70 -1.10
C ARG A 70 -5.27 15.48 -1.71
N LEU A 71 -4.60 15.67 -2.83
CA LEU A 71 -3.78 14.63 -3.46
C LEU A 71 -2.53 14.33 -2.63
N PRO A 72 -2.08 13.06 -2.60
CA PRO A 72 -0.76 12.74 -2.07
C PRO A 72 0.29 13.40 -2.97
N GLN A 73 1.13 14.26 -2.39
CA GLN A 73 2.19 14.95 -3.11
C GLN A 73 3.50 14.19 -2.89
N LEU A 74 4.19 13.86 -3.99
CA LEU A 74 5.62 13.53 -3.96
C LEU A 74 6.35 14.81 -3.54
N ALA A 75 6.64 14.97 -2.25
CA ALA A 75 7.42 16.13 -1.83
C ALA A 75 8.86 15.96 -2.34
N HIS A 76 9.40 16.98 -3.00
CA HIS A 76 10.85 17.15 -3.05
C HIS A 76 11.34 17.31 -1.61
N ALA A 77 12.30 16.47 -1.22
CA ALA A 77 12.85 16.43 0.13
C ALA A 77 13.46 17.80 0.49
N GLY A 78 12.66 18.67 1.10
CA GLY A 78 13.15 19.84 1.83
C GLY A 78 13.66 19.40 3.20
N PRO A 79 14.66 20.09 3.78
CA PRO A 79 15.46 19.61 4.91
C PRO A 79 14.71 19.44 6.26
N ALA A 80 13.38 19.60 6.32
CA ALA A 80 12.63 19.59 7.57
C ALA A 80 11.30 18.79 7.55
N GLY A 81 10.99 18.00 6.53
CA GLY A 81 9.68 17.33 6.43
C GLY A 81 9.76 15.82 6.25
N GLU A 82 9.35 15.04 7.26
CA GLU A 82 8.99 13.62 7.09
C GLU A 82 7.78 13.45 6.15
N ALA A 83 6.96 14.50 6.02
CA ALA A 83 5.81 14.59 5.11
C ALA A 83 6.28 14.59 3.64
N GLY A 84 6.48 13.41 3.09
CA GLY A 84 6.91 13.23 1.69
C GLY A 84 7.68 11.95 1.41
N ARG A 85 8.31 11.37 2.43
CA ARG A 85 9.07 10.11 2.28
C ARG A 85 8.16 8.91 2.02
N GLY A 86 6.96 8.89 2.58
CA GLY A 86 6.06 7.76 2.43
C GLY A 86 5.69 7.46 0.99
N LEU A 87 5.43 8.50 0.18
CA LEU A 87 5.13 8.31 -1.24
C LEU A 87 6.37 7.95 -2.07
N LEU A 88 7.57 8.36 -1.62
CA LEU A 88 8.84 7.92 -2.23
C LEU A 88 9.06 6.42 -2.00
N ILE A 89 8.77 5.92 -0.80
CA ILE A 89 8.85 4.49 -0.48
C ILE A 89 7.84 3.70 -1.34
N VAL A 90 6.59 4.16 -1.42
CA VAL A 90 5.57 3.55 -2.30
C VAL A 90 6.04 3.56 -3.76
N THR A 91 6.61 4.66 -4.23
CA THR A 91 7.15 4.78 -5.60
C THR A 91 8.32 3.83 -5.86
N ALA A 92 9.16 3.59 -4.86
CA ALA A 92 10.34 2.74 -5.00
C ALA A 92 9.98 1.23 -4.97
N LEU A 93 8.96 0.85 -4.19
CA LEU A 93 8.61 -0.55 -3.96
C LEU A 93 7.48 -1.06 -4.86
N ALA A 94 6.53 -0.20 -5.21
CA ALA A 94 5.40 -0.61 -6.05
C ALA A 94 5.81 -0.67 -7.53
N GLY A 95 5.36 -1.70 -8.24
CA GLY A 95 5.51 -1.77 -9.69
C GLY A 95 4.64 -0.72 -10.40
N ARG A 96 3.46 -0.42 -9.82
CA ARG A 96 2.57 0.67 -10.23
C ARG A 96 1.89 1.26 -9.01
N TRP A 97 1.59 2.55 -9.05
CA TRP A 97 0.74 3.18 -8.05
C TRP A 97 0.00 4.37 -8.67
N GLY A 98 -1.09 4.80 -8.04
CA GLY A 98 -1.90 5.90 -8.54
C GLY A 98 -2.93 6.39 -7.53
N VAL A 99 -3.78 7.29 -8.01
CA VAL A 99 -4.87 7.88 -7.22
C VAL A 99 -6.14 7.88 -8.06
N ASP A 100 -7.17 7.21 -7.55
CA ASP A 100 -8.50 7.23 -8.14
C ASP A 100 -9.41 8.18 -7.35
N HIS A 101 -10.10 9.07 -8.06
CA HIS A 101 -11.05 10.00 -7.47
C HIS A 101 -12.47 9.47 -7.61
N CYS A 102 -13.21 9.44 -6.50
CA CYS A 102 -14.63 9.19 -6.51
C CYS A 102 -15.36 10.51 -6.18
N PRO A 103 -15.86 11.25 -7.19
CA PRO A 103 -16.50 12.54 -6.99
C PRO A 103 -17.93 12.44 -6.43
N ALA A 104 -18.50 11.23 -6.36
CA ALA A 104 -19.85 11.02 -5.86
C ALA A 104 -19.96 11.42 -4.37
N PRO A 105 -21.02 12.16 -3.95
CA PRO A 105 -21.16 12.58 -2.57
C PRO A 105 -21.37 11.40 -1.60
N PRO A 106 -20.62 11.32 -0.48
CA PRO A 106 -19.51 12.21 -0.17
C PRO A 106 -18.23 11.83 -0.94
N ALA A 107 -17.58 12.83 -1.54
CA ALA A 107 -16.40 12.64 -2.36
C ALA A 107 -15.27 11.94 -1.57
N ARG A 108 -14.54 11.05 -2.25
CA ARG A 108 -13.43 10.27 -1.69
C ARG A 108 -12.28 10.20 -2.69
N LYS A 109 -11.10 9.87 -2.17
CA LYS A 109 -9.97 9.45 -3.01
C LYS A 109 -9.47 8.09 -2.55
N THR A 110 -8.98 7.29 -3.48
CA THR A 110 -8.31 6.02 -3.23
C THR A 110 -6.89 6.12 -3.74
N VAL A 111 -5.91 6.02 -2.85
CA VAL A 111 -4.50 5.85 -3.24
C VAL A 111 -4.24 4.35 -3.32
N TRP A 112 -3.69 3.89 -4.44
CA TRP A 112 -3.47 2.47 -4.67
C TRP A 112 -2.05 2.18 -5.11
N ALA A 113 -1.56 0.99 -4.79
CA ALA A 113 -0.25 0.48 -5.19
C ALA A 113 -0.35 -1.01 -5.55
N GLU A 114 0.43 -1.44 -6.53
CA GLU A 114 0.48 -2.81 -7.01
C GLU A 114 1.89 -3.38 -6.87
N LEU A 115 1.98 -4.55 -6.25
CA LEU A 115 3.21 -5.28 -6.00
C LEU A 115 3.17 -6.62 -6.74
N ALA A 116 4.32 -7.04 -7.27
CA ALA A 116 4.48 -8.35 -7.87
C ALA A 116 4.39 -9.46 -6.80
N PRO A 117 3.97 -10.68 -7.17
CA PRO A 117 4.02 -11.82 -6.27
C PRO A 117 5.47 -12.09 -5.80
N PRO A 118 5.66 -12.78 -4.67
CA PRO A 118 6.96 -13.30 -4.26
C PRO A 118 7.56 -14.12 -5.41
N ALA A 119 8.87 -13.96 -5.65
CA ALA A 119 9.55 -14.84 -6.58
C ALA A 119 9.33 -16.30 -6.14
N ALA A 120 8.85 -17.14 -7.06
CA ALA A 120 8.72 -18.56 -6.79
C ALA A 120 10.10 -19.11 -6.42
N VAL A 121 10.22 -19.67 -5.22
CA VAL A 121 11.41 -20.43 -4.85
C VAL A 121 11.42 -21.65 -5.76
N VAL A 122 12.24 -21.62 -6.81
CA VAL A 122 12.59 -22.81 -7.56
C VAL A 122 13.40 -23.67 -6.59
N ILE A 123 12.74 -24.58 -5.89
CA ILE A 123 13.45 -25.66 -5.21
C ILE A 123 14.04 -26.49 -6.34
N GLY A 124 15.31 -26.25 -6.63
CA GLY A 124 16.05 -27.00 -7.63
C GLY A 124 15.83 -28.48 -7.37
N GLY A 125 15.12 -29.14 -8.28
CA GLY A 125 15.00 -30.58 -8.26
C GLY A 125 16.40 -31.15 -8.31
N ALA A 126 16.85 -31.75 -7.22
CA ALA A 126 18.00 -32.62 -7.22
C ALA A 126 17.71 -33.71 -8.26
N SER A 127 18.36 -33.58 -9.42
CA SER A 127 18.42 -34.63 -10.42
C SER A 127 19.62 -35.51 -10.09
N THR A 128 19.36 -36.81 -10.06
CA THR A 128 20.28 -37.95 -9.93
C THR A 128 20.48 -38.47 -8.51
#